data_AF-A0A1I5R036-F1
#
_entry.id   AF-A0A1I5R036-F1
#
_cell.length_a   1.000
_cell.length_b   1.000
_cell.length_c   1.000
_cell.angle_alpha   90.00
_cell.angle_beta   90.00
_cell.angle_gamma   90.00
#
_symmetry.space_group_name_H-M   'P 1'
#
loop_
_entity.id
_entity.type
_entity.pdbx_description
1 polymer ?
#
loop_
_entity_poly.entity_id
_entity_poly.type
_entity_poly.pdbx_seq_one_letter_code
_entity_poly.pdbx_strand_id
1 'polypeptide(L)'
;MYLHPEKINSAQPLPYPGLPEREAIRKRALGIMQRQVLNELQQGEPKLCHAFTQFCTDRFDEATSYALCVSRIVGDKAEQKKADKLVTEHVEKCRPLFVAEEVERRIIGAKFEALGLPQ
;
A
#
# COMPACT_ATOMS: atom_id res chain seq x y z
N MET A 1 -38.67 -19.31 -14.55
CA MET A 1 -38.53 -17.87 -14.24
C MET A 1 -37.19 -17.43 -14.82
N TYR A 2 -37.21 -16.74 -15.96
CA TYR A 2 -35.98 -16.24 -16.59
C TYR A 2 -35.67 -14.86 -16.01
N LEU A 3 -34.52 -14.73 -15.34
CA LEU A 3 -34.01 -13.45 -14.86
C LEU A 3 -33.51 -12.65 -16.08
N HIS A 4 -34.17 -11.53 -16.37
CA HIS A 4 -33.78 -10.63 -17.44
C HIS A 4 -32.38 -10.04 -17.16
N PRO A 5 -31.43 -10.13 -18.12
CA PRO A 5 -30.04 -9.67 -17.94
C PRO A 5 -29.87 -8.14 -17.88
N GLU A 6 -30.93 -7.36 -18.06
CA GLU A 6 -30.86 -5.89 -18.08
C GLU A 6 -30.80 -5.24 -16.68
N LYS A 7 -31.10 -5.99 -15.61
CA LYS A 7 -31.03 -5.46 -14.23
C LYS A 7 -29.64 -5.52 -13.59
N ILE A 8 -28.65 -6.10 -14.28
CA ILE A 8 -27.27 -6.22 -13.76
C ILE A 8 -26.43 -4.99 -14.16
N ASN A 9 -26.83 -4.26 -15.20
CA ASN A 9 -26.09 -3.11 -15.74
C ASN A 9 -26.48 -1.74 -15.14
N SER A 10 -27.34 -1.69 -14.12
CA SER A 10 -27.69 -0.43 -13.44
C SER A 10 -26.73 -0.03 -12.32
N ALA A 11 -25.68 -0.83 -12.06
CA ALA A 11 -24.56 -0.42 -11.21
C ALA A 11 -23.63 0.55 -11.95
N GLN A 12 -24.18 1.56 -12.62
CA GLN A 12 -23.43 2.77 -12.89
C GLN A 12 -22.96 3.29 -11.52
N PRO A 13 -21.66 3.59 -11.32
CA PRO A 13 -21.24 4.27 -10.11
C PRO A 13 -21.97 5.62 -10.10
N LEU A 14 -23.02 5.72 -9.29
CA LEU A 14 -23.78 6.96 -9.15
C LEU A 14 -22.75 8.07 -8.86
N PRO A 15 -22.68 9.12 -9.70
CA PRO A 15 -21.85 10.25 -9.40
C PRO A 15 -22.57 11.00 -8.29
N TYR A 16 -22.36 10.59 -7.04
CA TYR A 16 -22.66 11.46 -5.92
C TYR A 16 -21.52 12.49 -5.89
N PRO A 17 -21.77 13.76 -6.26
CA PRO A 17 -20.88 14.81 -5.78
C PRO A 17 -21.09 14.79 -4.27
N GLY A 18 -20.10 14.26 -3.53
CA GLY A 18 -20.21 14.21 -2.09
C GLY A 18 -20.43 15.65 -1.62
N LEU A 19 -21.49 15.90 -0.85
CA LEU A 19 -21.63 17.15 -0.12
C LEU A 19 -20.24 17.52 0.44
N PRO A 20 -19.75 18.76 0.31
CA PRO A 20 -18.38 19.12 0.70
C PRO A 20 -17.99 18.63 2.09
N GLU A 21 -18.95 18.60 3.02
CA GLU A 21 -18.82 18.05 4.37
C GLU A 21 -18.56 16.53 4.39
N ARG A 22 -19.27 15.74 3.57
CA ARG A 22 -19.04 14.30 3.45
C ARG A 22 -17.67 13.99 2.84
N GLU A 23 -17.23 14.78 1.86
CA GLU A 23 -15.87 14.63 1.33
C GLU A 23 -14.79 15.00 2.35
N ALA A 24 -15.01 16.06 3.13
CA ALA A 24 -14.10 16.44 4.22
C ALA A 24 -13.99 15.35 5.29
N ILE A 25 -15.13 14.76 5.68
CA ILE A 25 -15.17 13.63 6.63
C ILE A 25 -14.45 12.41 6.05
N ARG A 26 -14.68 12.09 4.77
CA ARG A 26 -14.00 10.99 4.08
C ARG A 26 -12.48 11.20 4.05
N LYS A 27 -12.02 12.39 3.66
CA LYS A 27 -10.59 12.75 3.65
C LYS A 27 -9.98 12.63 5.05
N ARG A 28 -10.70 13.07 6.09
CA ARG A 28 -10.24 12.94 7.48
C ARG A 28 -10.12 11.48 7.92
N ALA A 29 -11.12 10.65 7.59
CA ALA A 29 -11.10 9.22 7.92
C ALA A 29 -9.93 8.50 7.23
N LEU A 30 -9.71 8.77 5.93
CA LEU A 30 -8.56 8.24 5.20
C LEU A 30 -7.23 8.68 5.82
N GLY A 31 -7.12 9.96 6.21
CA GLY A 31 -5.92 10.47 6.88
C GLY A 31 -5.65 9.79 8.24
N ILE A 32 -6.70 9.41 8.98
CA ILE A 32 -6.55 8.65 10.23
C ILE A 32 -6.04 7.24 9.94
N MET A 33 -6.61 6.55 8.95
CA MET A 33 -6.18 5.20 8.57
C MET A 33 -4.72 5.17 8.11
N GLN A 34 -4.30 6.14 7.28
CA GLN A 34 -2.90 6.26 6.84
C GLN A 34 -1.95 6.42 8.01
N ARG A 35 -2.30 7.27 9.00
CA ARG A 35 -1.48 7.45 10.22
C ARG A 35 -1.43 6.17 11.05
N GLN A 36 -2.53 5.44 11.14
CA GLN A 36 -2.57 4.18 11.87
C GLN A 36 -1.62 3.15 11.24
N VAL A 37 -1.66 2.97 9.92
CA VAL A 37 -0.74 2.06 9.20
C VAL A 37 0.72 2.49 9.41
N LEU A 38 1.02 3.79 9.32
CA LEU A 38 2.36 4.32 9.59
C LEU A 38 2.83 4.06 11.01
N ASN A 39 1.95 4.24 12.01
CA ASN A 39 2.28 3.98 13.40
C ASN A 39 2.54 2.48 13.65
N GLU A 40 1.73 1.59 13.06
CA GLU A 40 1.92 0.14 13.16
C GLU A 40 3.26 -0.30 12.53
N LEU A 41 3.63 0.29 11.39
CA LEU A 41 4.95 0.09 10.78
C LEU A 41 6.09 0.56 11.70
N GLN A 42 5.95 1.74 12.32
CA GLN A 42 6.95 2.28 13.23
C GLN A 42 7.09 1.46 14.52
N GLN A 43 5.98 0.90 15.01
CA GLN A 43 5.95 0.01 16.17
C GLN A 43 6.49 -1.39 15.85
N GLY A 44 6.72 -1.70 14.57
CA GLY A 44 7.28 -2.97 14.14
C GLY A 44 6.27 -4.11 14.15
N GLU A 45 4.99 -3.85 13.85
CA GLU A 45 4.01 -4.93 13.74
C GLU A 45 4.49 -5.98 12.72
N PRO A 46 4.72 -7.25 13.13
CA PRO A 46 5.47 -8.20 12.32
C PRO A 46 4.85 -8.49 10.95
N LYS A 47 3.52 -8.62 10.86
CA LYS A 47 2.86 -8.97 9.59
C LYS A 47 2.93 -7.83 8.59
N LEU A 48 2.73 -6.60 9.06
CA LEU A 48 2.77 -5.38 8.28
C LEU A 48 4.19 -5.06 7.83
N CYS A 49 5.18 -5.23 8.71
CA CYS A 49 6.60 -5.09 8.35
C CYS A 49 7.04 -6.13 7.30
N HIS A 50 6.57 -7.37 7.42
CA HIS A 50 6.82 -8.40 6.41
C HIS A 50 6.18 -8.03 5.07
N ALA A 51 4.90 -7.65 5.08
CA ALA A 51 4.19 -7.21 3.88
C ALA A 51 4.84 -5.99 3.23
N PHE A 52 5.30 -5.03 4.02
CA PHE A 52 6.02 -3.85 3.54
C PHE A 52 7.37 -4.22 2.92
N THR A 53 8.11 -5.12 3.55
CA THR A 53 9.39 -5.60 3.03
C THR A 53 9.19 -6.28 1.69
N GLN A 54 8.22 -7.20 1.59
CA GLN A 54 7.87 -7.87 0.34
C GLN A 54 7.45 -6.85 -0.73
N PHE A 55 6.60 -5.90 -0.38
CA PHE A 55 6.17 -4.83 -1.28
C PHE A 55 7.36 -4.04 -1.86
N CYS A 56 8.36 -3.74 -1.03
CA CYS A 56 9.57 -3.03 -1.45
C CYS A 56 10.46 -3.92 -2.33
N THR A 57 10.67 -5.18 -1.97
CA THR A 57 11.55 -6.09 -2.70
C THR A 57 11.03 -6.40 -4.09
N ASP A 58 9.71 -6.54 -4.25
CA ASP A 58 9.06 -6.80 -5.54
C ASP A 58 9.21 -5.63 -6.52
N ARG A 59 9.60 -4.44 -6.02
CA ARG A 59 9.73 -3.21 -6.79
C ARG A 59 11.16 -2.69 -6.87
N PHE A 60 12.17 -3.47 -6.46
CA PHE A 60 13.55 -3.03 -6.59
C PHE A 60 13.87 -2.70 -8.05
N ASP A 61 14.46 -1.53 -8.26
CA ASP A 61 15.00 -1.17 -9.56
C ASP A 61 16.33 -1.88 -9.80
N GLU A 62 16.67 -2.05 -11.07
CA GLU A 62 17.88 -2.74 -11.50
C GLU A 62 19.15 -2.12 -10.89
N ALA A 63 19.17 -0.79 -10.74
CA ALA A 63 20.29 -0.06 -10.15
C ALA A 63 20.51 -0.44 -8.67
N THR A 64 19.46 -0.53 -7.86
CA THR A 64 19.58 -0.93 -6.45
C THR A 64 19.97 -2.40 -6.32
N SER A 65 19.35 -3.28 -7.11
CA SER A 65 19.72 -4.70 -7.14
C SER A 65 21.19 -4.91 -7.53
N TYR A 66 21.65 -4.23 -8.58
CA TYR A 66 23.04 -4.27 -9.02
C TYR A 66 24.00 -3.78 -7.92
N ALA A 67 23.70 -2.63 -7.31
CA ALA A 67 24.55 -2.07 -6.26
C ALA A 67 24.69 -3.01 -5.05
N LEU A 68 23.60 -3.66 -4.62
CA LEU A 68 23.62 -4.66 -3.55
C LEU A 68 24.46 -5.89 -3.91
N CYS A 69 24.35 -6.39 -5.14
CA CYS A 69 25.15 -7.52 -5.60
C CYS A 69 26.64 -7.16 -5.65
N VAL A 70 26.99 -6.02 -6.24
CA VAL A 70 28.38 -5.56 -6.38
C VAL A 70 29.00 -5.27 -5.03
N SER A 71 28.28 -4.60 -4.11
CA SER A 71 28.82 -4.31 -2.78
C SER A 71 29.19 -5.61 -2.04
N ARG A 72 28.41 -6.68 -2.24
CA ARG A 72 28.67 -7.98 -1.61
C ARG A 72 29.85 -8.73 -2.23
N ILE A 73 30.02 -8.63 -3.55
CA ILE A 73 31.12 -9.30 -4.27
C ILE A 73 32.45 -8.60 -3.99
N VAL A 74 32.48 -7.27 -4.10
CA VAL A 74 33.70 -6.48 -3.93
C VAL A 74 34.08 -6.39 -2.45
N GLY A 75 33.09 -6.34 -1.55
CA GLY A 75 33.31 -6.24 -0.11
C GLY A 75 33.88 -4.89 0.34
N ASP A 76 33.88 -3.89 -0.54
CA ASP A 76 34.36 -2.55 -0.24
C ASP A 76 33.29 -1.71 0.49
N LYS A 77 33.74 -0.94 1.48
CA LYS A 77 32.89 -0.05 2.28
C LYS A 77 32.28 1.06 1.44
N ALA A 78 32.93 1.52 0.37
CA ALA A 78 32.36 2.56 -0.48
C ALA A 78 31.15 2.05 -1.27
N GLU A 79 31.27 0.87 -1.88
CA GLU A 79 30.16 0.23 -2.60
C GLU A 79 29.01 -0.15 -1.66
N GLN A 80 29.32 -0.61 -0.43
CA GLN A 80 28.28 -0.86 0.57
C GLN A 80 27.51 0.42 0.92
N LYS A 81 28.20 1.53 1.17
CA LYS A 81 27.55 2.82 1.45
C LYS A 81 26.67 3.29 0.29
N LYS A 82 27.10 3.04 -0.96
CA LYS A 82 26.31 3.36 -2.16
C LYS A 82 25.05 2.52 -2.24
N ALA A 83 25.16 1.20 -2.01
CA ALA A 83 24.01 0.31 -1.97
C ALA A 83 23.02 0.70 -0.85
N ASP A 84 23.51 0.97 0.36
CA ASP A 84 22.69 1.38 1.51
C ASP A 84 21.93 2.68 1.22
N LYS A 85 22.57 3.64 0.52
CA LYS A 85 21.93 4.88 0.10
C LYS A 85 20.78 4.62 -0.87
N LEU A 86 21.01 3.79 -1.90
CA LEU A 86 19.97 3.44 -2.89
C LEU A 86 18.80 2.70 -2.25
N VAL A 87 19.07 1.75 -1.36
CA VAL A 87 18.03 1.05 -0.59
C VAL A 87 17.23 2.03 0.26
N THR A 88 17.89 2.98 0.93
CA THR A 88 17.21 3.99 1.75
C THR A 88 16.25 4.83 0.91
N GLU A 89 16.74 5.37 -0.21
CA GLU A 89 15.92 6.15 -1.15
C GLU A 89 14.74 5.33 -1.71
N HIS A 90 14.96 4.04 -1.99
CA HIS A 90 13.92 3.12 -2.45
C HIS A 90 12.83 2.89 -1.40
N VAL A 91 13.24 2.61 -0.15
CA VAL A 91 12.31 2.39 0.97
C VAL A 91 11.51 3.65 1.28
N GLU A 92 12.11 4.83 1.19
CA GLU A 92 11.41 6.12 1.36
C GLU A 92 10.35 6.34 0.29
N LYS A 93 10.60 5.95 -0.96
CA LYS A 93 9.62 6.01 -2.05
C LYS A 93 8.52 4.96 -1.90
N CYS A 94 8.86 3.74 -1.45
CA CYS A 94 7.89 2.67 -1.29
C CYS A 94 6.90 2.92 -0.15
N ARG A 95 7.34 3.55 0.94
CA ARG A 95 6.52 3.76 2.15
C ARG A 95 5.17 4.44 1.89
N PRO A 96 5.08 5.62 1.25
CA PRO A 96 3.79 6.25 0.99
C PRO A 96 2.89 5.42 0.06
N LEU A 97 3.47 4.71 -0.91
CA LEU A 97 2.74 3.85 -1.85
C LEU A 97 2.13 2.64 -1.13
N PHE A 98 2.93 1.95 -0.31
CA PHE A 98 2.47 0.83 0.49
C PHE A 98 1.35 1.25 1.45
N VAL A 99 1.49 2.39 2.12
CA VAL A 99 0.46 2.89 3.04
C VAL A 99 -0.84 3.15 2.30
N ALA A 100 -0.81 3.69 1.08
CA ALA A 100 -2.00 3.89 0.29
C ALA A 100 -2.68 2.54 -0.06
N GLU A 101 -1.91 1.57 -0.54
CA GLU A 101 -2.42 0.25 -0.93
C GLU A 101 -2.97 -0.53 0.27
N GLU A 102 -2.30 -0.48 1.41
CA GLU A 102 -2.74 -1.16 2.64
C GLU A 102 -4.02 -0.52 3.20
N VAL A 103 -4.16 0.81 3.12
CA VAL A 103 -5.41 1.48 3.48
C VAL A 103 -6.56 1.04 2.56
N GLU A 104 -6.34 0.95 1.25
CA GLU A 104 -7.34 0.44 0.31
C GLU A 104 -7.71 -1.01 0.63
N ARG A 105 -6.72 -1.87 0.91
CA ARG A 105 -6.94 -3.26 1.32
C ARG A 105 -7.81 -3.36 2.57
N ARG A 106 -7.54 -2.54 3.60
CA ARG A 106 -8.34 -2.50 4.84
C ARG A 106 -9.76 -2.00 4.60
N ILE A 107 -9.94 -1.00 3.74
CA ILE A 107 -11.26 -0.50 3.35
C ILE A 107 -12.06 -1.59 2.64
N ILE A 108 -11.43 -2.34 1.74
CA ILE A 108 -12.07 -3.45 1.03
C ILE A 108 -12.43 -4.56 2.04
N GLY A 109 -11.50 -4.99 2.89
CA GLY A 109 -11.76 -6.00 3.92
C GLY A 109 -12.94 -5.64 4.83
N ALA A 110 -12.98 -4.40 5.32
CA ALA A 110 -14.09 -3.91 6.14
C ALA A 110 -15.45 -3.92 5.40
N LYS A 111 -15.46 -3.69 4.07
CA LYS A 111 -16.68 -3.83 3.26
C LYS A 111 -17.14 -5.28 3.18
N PHE A 112 -16.22 -6.24 2.99
CA PHE A 112 -16.55 -7.67 2.95
C PHE A 112 -17.10 -8.15 4.29
N GLU A 113 -16.48 -7.74 5.41
CA GLU A 113 -16.97 -8.04 6.77
C GLU A 113 -18.36 -7.47 7.02
N ALA A 114 -18.59 -6.19 6.65
CA ALA A 114 -19.89 -5.55 6.79
C ALA A 114 -21.00 -6.22 5.96
N LEU A 115 -20.64 -6.89 4.87
CA LEU A 115 -21.55 -7.64 4.00
C LEU A 115 -21.70 -9.11 4.42
N GLY A 116 -21.01 -9.57 5.47
CA GLY A 116 -21.06 -10.96 5.94
C GLY A 116 -20.50 -11.97 4.92
N LEU A 117 -19.69 -11.50 3.97
CA LEU A 117 -19.10 -12.34 2.94
C LEU A 117 -17.81 -12.99 3.49
N PRO A 118 -17.56 -14.28 3.19
CA PRO A 118 -16.30 -14.92 3.59
C PRO A 118 -15.11 -14.21 2.92
N GLN A 119 -14.05 -13.99 3.71
CA GLN A 119 -12.78 -13.37 3.27
C GLN A 119 -11.94 -14.32 2.41
#